data_AF-B4QSE8-F1
#
_entry.id   AF-B4QSE8-F1
#
_cell.length_a   1.000
_cell.length_b   1.000
_cell.length_c   1.000
_cell.angle_alpha   90.00
_cell.angle_beta   90.00
_cell.angle_gamma   90.00
#
_symmetry.space_group_name_H-M   'P 1'
#
loop_
_entity.id
_entity.type
_entity.pdbx_description
1 polymer ?
#
loop_
_entity_poly.entity_id
_entity_poly.type
_entity_poly.pdbx_seq_one_letter_code
_entity_poly.pdbx_strand_id
1 'polypeptide(L)'
;MELGRDCLKLWGYERVDELIWVKTNQLQRIIRTGRTGHWLNHGKEHCLVGMKGNPTNLNRGLDCDVIVAEVRATSHKPDEIYGIIERLSPGTRKIELFGRPHNIQPNWITLGNQLDGIRLVDPELITQFQKRYPDGNCMSPASANAASINGIQK
;
A
#
# COMPACT_ATOMS: atom_id res chain seq x y z
N MET A 1 -13.69 7.35 5.71
CA MET A 1 -12.66 6.72 6.57
C MET A 1 -13.17 5.44 7.18
N GLU A 2 -14.43 5.39 7.63
CA GLU A 2 -15.01 4.19 8.27
C GLU A 2 -14.86 2.90 7.46
N LEU A 3 -15.18 2.91 6.16
CA LEU A 3 -14.99 1.72 5.31
C LEU A 3 -13.53 1.20 5.32
N GLY A 4 -12.55 2.09 5.37
CA GLY A 4 -11.13 1.69 5.46
C GLY A 4 -10.81 1.00 6.80
N ARG A 5 -11.45 1.43 7.90
CA ARG A 5 -11.33 0.78 9.21
C ARG A 5 -12.00 -0.59 9.19
N ASP A 6 -13.16 -0.70 8.56
CA ASP A 6 -13.88 -1.98 8.42
C ASP A 6 -13.07 -2.98 7.59
N CYS A 7 -12.48 -2.55 6.47
CA CYS A 7 -11.58 -3.39 5.66
C CYS A 7 -10.35 -3.86 6.44
N LEU A 8 -9.70 -2.96 7.18
CA LEU A 8 -8.52 -3.29 8.00
C LEU A 8 -8.85 -4.36 9.04
N LYS A 9 -10.00 -4.22 9.72
CA LYS A 9 -10.52 -5.23 10.66
C LYS A 9 -10.86 -6.55 9.96
N LEU A 10 -11.55 -6.50 8.82
CA LEU A 10 -11.92 -7.69 8.04
C LEU A 10 -10.69 -8.49 7.60
N TRP A 11 -9.60 -7.81 7.24
CA TRP A 11 -8.34 -8.45 6.86
C TRP A 11 -7.51 -8.94 8.07
N GLY A 12 -8.02 -8.77 9.29
CA GLY A 12 -7.41 -9.26 10.52
C GLY A 12 -6.27 -8.39 11.04
N TYR A 13 -6.26 -7.10 10.71
CA TYR A 13 -5.36 -6.12 11.31
C TYR A 13 -6.06 -5.40 12.47
N GLU A 14 -5.28 -5.01 13.47
CA GLU A 14 -5.67 -4.05 14.49
C GLU A 14 -5.11 -2.68 14.11
N ARG A 15 -5.94 -1.63 14.16
CA ARG A 15 -5.46 -0.26 13.91
C ARG A 15 -4.66 0.21 15.14
N VAL A 16 -3.37 0.49 14.95
CA VAL A 16 -2.45 0.89 16.02
C VAL A 16 -2.01 2.34 15.93
N ASP A 17 -2.10 2.96 14.74
CA ASP A 17 -1.70 4.36 14.52
C ASP A 17 -2.49 5.00 13.37
N GLU A 18 -2.36 6.31 13.20
CA GLU A 18 -2.95 7.07 12.10
C GLU A 18 -2.03 8.22 11.67
N LEU A 19 -1.36 8.04 10.53
CA LEU A 19 -0.47 9.05 9.97
C LEU A 19 -1.29 10.09 9.18
N ILE A 20 -0.95 11.36 9.33
CA ILE A 20 -1.52 12.44 8.54
C ILE A 20 -0.47 13.08 7.62
N TRP A 21 -0.87 13.34 6.38
CA TRP A 21 -0.08 14.16 5.47
C TRP A 21 -0.70 15.55 5.35
N VAL A 22 -0.01 16.56 5.87
CA VAL A 22 -0.34 17.98 5.71
C VAL A 22 0.17 18.45 4.36
N LYS A 23 -0.76 18.97 3.55
CA LYS A 23 -0.51 19.39 2.17
C LYS A 23 -0.01 20.83 2.12
N THR A 24 1.25 20.99 1.73
CA THR A 24 1.85 22.32 1.53
C THR A 24 2.01 22.67 0.06
N ASN A 25 2.18 23.97 -0.21
CA ASN A 25 2.68 24.47 -1.49
C ASN A 25 4.21 24.68 -1.43
N GLN A 26 4.80 25.13 -2.54
CA GLN A 26 6.23 25.45 -2.66
C GLN A 26 6.76 26.46 -1.63
N LEU A 27 5.87 27.25 -1.02
CA LEU A 27 6.20 28.21 0.03
C LEU A 27 6.00 27.65 1.44
N GLN A 28 5.83 26.33 1.58
CA GLN A 28 5.56 25.62 2.83
C GLN A 28 4.30 26.14 3.57
N ARG A 29 3.34 26.68 2.82
CA ARG A 29 2.03 27.12 3.35
C ARG A 29 0.99 26.05 3.05
N ILE A 30 0.08 25.85 4.00
CA ILE A 30 -1.07 24.96 3.82
C ILE A 30 -1.91 25.47 2.64
N ILE A 31 -2.28 24.55 1.75
CA ILE A 31 -3.18 24.85 0.64
C ILE A 31 -4.59 25.03 1.21
N ARG A 32 -5.12 26.27 1.15
CA ARG A 32 -6.42 26.65 1.73
C ARG A 32 -7.47 27.06 0.70
N THR A 33 -7.08 27.18 -0.57
CA THR A 33 -7.94 27.60 -1.68
C THR A 33 -8.57 26.40 -2.38
N GLY A 34 -9.73 26.62 -3.02
CA GLY A 34 -10.54 25.56 -3.66
C GLY A 34 -11.64 24.99 -2.77
N ARG A 35 -12.57 24.22 -3.36
CA ARG A 35 -13.63 23.49 -2.66
C ARG A 35 -13.19 22.03 -2.45
N THR A 36 -12.33 21.81 -1.46
CA THR A 36 -11.68 20.50 -1.24
C THR A 36 -12.40 19.60 -0.23
N GLY A 37 -13.45 20.10 0.43
CA GLY A 37 -14.29 19.34 1.33
C GLY A 37 -15.75 19.78 1.28
N HIS A 38 -16.61 19.05 1.98
CA HIS A 38 -18.06 19.29 1.96
C HIS A 38 -18.47 20.48 2.84
N TRP A 39 -17.86 20.59 4.03
CA TRP A 39 -18.15 21.64 5.01
C TRP A 39 -16.92 22.50 5.34
N LEU A 40 -15.75 21.88 5.43
CA LEU A 40 -14.46 22.52 5.71
C LEU A 40 -13.47 22.16 4.61
N ASN A 41 -12.55 23.08 4.30
CA ASN A 41 -11.48 22.78 3.36
C ASN A 41 -10.54 21.71 3.94
N HIS A 42 -10.20 20.72 3.12
CA HIS A 42 -9.32 19.62 3.51
C HIS A 42 -7.86 19.98 3.21
N GLY A 43 -7.08 20.24 4.27
CA GLY A 43 -5.64 20.51 4.20
C GLY A 43 -4.76 19.27 4.40
N LYS A 44 -5.35 18.08 4.56
CA LYS A 44 -4.62 16.84 4.84
C LYS A 44 -5.25 15.58 4.25
N GLU A 45 -4.45 14.54 4.12
CA GLU A 45 -4.88 13.15 3.89
C GLU A 45 -4.49 12.28 5.09
N HIS A 46 -5.26 11.22 5.32
CA HIS A 46 -5.04 10.26 6.41
C HIS A 46 -4.55 8.91 5.86
N CYS A 47 -3.67 8.25 6.61
CA CYS A 47 -3.15 6.92 6.37
C CYS A 47 -3.32 6.07 7.64
N LEU A 48 -4.17 5.04 7.57
CA LEU A 48 -4.37 4.13 8.70
C LEU A 48 -3.18 3.18 8.82
N VAL A 49 -2.65 2.99 10.03
CA VAL A 49 -1.57 2.02 10.29
C VAL A 49 -2.16 0.82 11.03
N GLY A 50 -2.08 -0.35 10.40
CA GLY A 50 -2.56 -1.61 10.94
C GLY A 50 -1.42 -2.56 11.33
N MET A 51 -1.57 -3.26 12.45
CA MET A 51 -0.67 -4.32 12.89
C MET A 51 -1.41 -5.67 12.82
N LYS A 52 -0.74 -6.71 12.33
CA LYS A 52 -1.26 -8.08 12.29
C LYS A 52 -0.21 -9.04 12.83
N GLY A 53 -0.63 -9.92 13.74
CA GLY A 53 0.29 -10.78 14.48
C GLY A 53 1.16 -9.98 15.47
N ASN A 54 2.34 -10.50 15.80
CA ASN A 54 3.26 -9.90 16.77
C ASN A 54 4.67 -9.74 16.16
N PRO A 55 4.90 -8.77 15.26
CA PRO A 55 6.20 -8.55 14.64
C PRO A 55 7.22 -8.05 15.68
N THR A 56 8.35 -8.75 15.81
CA THR A 56 9.36 -8.46 16.86
C THR A 56 10.43 -7.46 16.44
N ASN A 57 10.67 -7.29 15.14
CA ASN A 57 11.81 -6.54 14.60
C ASN A 57 11.35 -5.22 13.96
N LEU A 58 10.72 -4.35 14.77
CA LEU A 58 10.26 -3.03 14.34
C LEU A 58 10.94 -1.93 15.16
N ASN A 59 11.47 -0.92 14.47
CA ASN A 59 12.04 0.26 15.11
C ASN A 59 10.93 1.28 15.38
N ARG A 60 10.18 1.08 16.46
CA ARG A 60 9.03 1.93 16.82
C ARG A 60 9.50 3.28 17.37
N GLY A 61 8.78 4.35 17.03
CA GLY A 61 9.00 5.70 17.59
C GLY A 61 10.18 6.49 16.99
N LEU A 62 10.76 6.05 15.86
CA LEU A 62 11.79 6.83 15.16
C LEU A 62 11.22 8.03 14.39
N ASP A 63 10.01 7.91 13.86
CA ASP A 63 9.33 8.92 13.07
C ASP A 63 8.02 9.35 13.74
N CYS A 64 7.60 10.58 13.50
CA CYS A 64 6.31 11.11 13.94
C CYS A 64 5.17 10.68 13.01
N ASP A 65 3.93 10.82 13.49
CA ASP A 65 2.68 10.53 12.77
C ASP A 65 2.23 11.67 11.82
N VAL A 66 3.08 12.68 11.58
CA VAL A 66 2.78 13.83 10.71
C VAL A 66 3.84 13.95 9.62
N ILE A 67 3.40 13.86 8.36
CA ILE A 67 4.18 14.24 7.18
C ILE A 67 3.78 15.65 6.76
N VAL A 68 4.76 16.53 6.57
CA VAL A 68 4.57 17.84 5.93
C VAL A 68 5.30 17.81 4.60
N ALA A 69 4.55 17.79 3.50
CA ALA A 69 5.13 17.66 2.17
C ALA A 69 4.27 18.34 1.11
N GLU A 70 4.95 18.78 0.05
CA GLU A 70 4.30 19.48 -1.05
C GLU A 70 3.38 18.55 -1.86
N VAL A 71 2.25 19.10 -2.32
CA VAL A 71 1.41 18.41 -3.28
C VAL A 71 2.08 18.41 -4.64
N ARG A 72 2.22 17.23 -5.24
CA ARG A 72 2.78 17.03 -6.58
C ARG A 72 1.66 16.77 -7.59
N ALA A 73 1.76 15.69 -8.36
CA ALA A 73 0.74 15.26 -9.30
C ALA A 73 -0.53 14.74 -8.58
N THR A 74 -1.65 14.69 -9.30
CA THR A 74 -2.92 14.19 -8.77
C THR A 74 -2.78 12.77 -8.22
N SER A 75 -3.20 12.60 -6.96
CA SER A 75 -3.12 11.35 -6.20
C SER A 75 -1.69 10.84 -5.90
N HIS A 76 -0.65 11.64 -6.16
CA HIS A 76 0.73 11.31 -5.80
C HIS A 76 0.93 11.56 -4.30
N LYS A 77 1.09 10.49 -3.52
CA LYS A 77 1.38 10.52 -2.08
C LYS A 77 2.83 10.96 -1.82
N PRO A 78 3.15 11.51 -0.64
CA PRO A 78 4.51 11.94 -0.32
C PRO A 78 5.48 10.76 -0.29
N ASP A 79 6.66 10.90 -0.90
CA ASP A 79 7.69 9.84 -0.92
C ASP A 79 8.30 9.59 0.47
N GLU A 80 8.15 10.57 1.36
CA GLU A 80 8.60 10.50 2.75
C GLU A 80 8.09 9.23 3.45
N ILE A 81 6.92 8.71 3.04
CA ILE A 81 6.36 7.47 3.59
C ILE A 81 7.27 6.25 3.37
N TYR A 82 7.99 6.17 2.23
CA TYR A 82 8.90 5.05 1.98
C TYR A 82 10.07 5.08 2.95
N GLY A 83 10.60 6.28 3.24
CA GLY A 83 11.66 6.46 4.22
C GLY A 83 11.24 6.12 5.64
N ILE A 84 10.02 6.52 6.04
CA ILE A 84 9.43 6.17 7.34
C ILE A 84 9.29 4.65 7.46
N ILE A 85 8.74 3.98 6.44
CA ILE A 85 8.55 2.53 6.46
C ILE A 85 9.89 1.78 6.45
N GLU A 86 10.89 2.27 5.72
CA GLU A 86 12.23 1.66 5.70
C GLU A 86 12.94 1.81 7.05
N ARG A 87 12.82 2.95 7.74
CA ARG A 87 13.36 3.11 9.10
C ARG A 87 12.64 2.23 10.10
N LEU A 88 11.31 2.09 9.98
CA LEU A 88 10.49 1.22 10.83
C LEU A 88 10.86 -0.26 10.64
N SER A 89 11.10 -0.69 9.40
CA SER A 89 11.41 -2.09 9.05
C SER A 89 12.48 -2.15 7.95
N PRO A 90 13.77 -2.02 8.33
CA PRO A 90 14.87 -1.93 7.37
C PRO A 90 15.16 -3.27 6.67
N GLY A 91 15.43 -3.22 5.36
CA GLY A 91 15.86 -4.37 4.55
C GLY A 91 14.80 -5.45 4.33
N THR A 92 13.59 -5.28 4.86
CA THR A 92 12.49 -6.25 4.68
C THR A 92 11.83 -6.10 3.31
N ARG A 93 11.29 -7.20 2.79
CA ARG A 93 10.45 -7.22 1.58
C ARG A 93 9.10 -6.56 1.87
N LYS A 94 8.69 -5.63 1.01
CA LYS A 94 7.47 -4.82 1.15
C LYS A 94 6.64 -4.94 -0.12
N ILE A 95 5.34 -4.64 -0.01
CA ILE A 95 4.41 -4.68 -1.15
C ILE A 95 3.52 -3.44 -1.13
N GLU A 96 3.35 -2.83 -2.30
CA GLU A 96 2.44 -1.72 -2.53
C GLU A 96 1.36 -2.12 -3.52
N LEU A 97 0.11 -1.86 -3.15
CA LEU A 97 -1.06 -2.11 -3.98
C LEU A 97 -1.56 -0.79 -4.59
N PHE A 98 -2.01 -0.86 -5.83
CA PHE A 98 -2.49 0.28 -6.62
C PHE A 98 -1.41 1.34 -6.93
N GLY A 99 -0.13 0.92 -6.93
CA GLY A 99 0.99 1.78 -7.26
C GLY A 99 1.10 2.09 -8.76
N ARG A 100 1.82 3.16 -9.07
CA ARG A 100 2.15 3.65 -10.42
C ARG A 100 3.66 3.57 -10.67
N PRO A 101 4.15 3.83 -11.89
CA PRO A 101 5.60 3.71 -12.17
C PRO A 101 6.50 4.54 -11.25
N HIS A 102 6.04 5.70 -10.77
CA HIS A 102 6.81 6.53 -9.82
C HIS A 102 6.87 5.97 -8.38
N ASN A 103 6.10 4.93 -8.07
CA ASN A 103 6.08 4.27 -6.77
C ASN A 103 7.05 3.08 -6.68
N ILE A 104 7.73 2.73 -7.77
CA ILE A 104 8.68 1.62 -7.79
C ILE A 104 9.89 1.99 -6.92
N GLN A 105 10.18 1.17 -5.92
CA GLN A 105 11.25 1.39 -4.94
C GLN A 105 12.04 0.10 -4.66
N PRO A 106 13.32 0.18 -4.27
CA PRO A 106 14.09 -0.98 -3.80
C PRO A 106 13.40 -1.66 -2.61
N ASN A 107 13.46 -2.99 -2.52
CA ASN A 107 12.78 -3.81 -1.51
C ASN A 107 11.25 -3.85 -1.60
N TRP A 108 10.63 -3.18 -2.59
CA TRP A 108 9.18 -3.19 -2.80
C TRP A 108 8.78 -4.01 -4.03
N ILE A 109 7.66 -4.71 -3.93
CA ILE A 109 6.86 -5.17 -5.07
C ILE A 109 5.71 -4.20 -5.26
N THR A 110 5.65 -3.54 -6.41
CA THR A 110 4.54 -2.63 -6.75
C THR A 110 3.55 -3.34 -7.66
N LEU A 111 2.28 -3.38 -7.28
CA LEU A 111 1.19 -3.91 -8.08
C LEU A 111 0.24 -2.79 -8.50
N GLY A 112 -0.03 -2.68 -9.80
CA GLY A 112 -0.95 -1.68 -10.33
C GLY A 112 -1.25 -1.88 -11.80
N ASN A 113 -2.44 -1.48 -12.23
CA ASN A 113 -2.87 -1.59 -13.63
C ASN A 113 -2.29 -0.51 -14.55
N GLN A 114 -1.51 0.42 -14.02
CA GLN A 114 -0.81 1.49 -14.75
C GLN A 114 0.70 1.24 -14.84
N LEU A 115 1.15 0.05 -14.45
CA LEU A 115 2.55 -0.37 -14.58
C LEU A 115 2.81 -0.94 -15.98
N ASP A 116 4.06 -0.88 -16.40
CA ASP A 116 4.50 -1.41 -17.69
C ASP A 116 4.87 -2.89 -17.55
N GLY A 117 3.91 -3.76 -17.88
CA GLY A 117 4.09 -5.21 -17.90
C GLY A 117 4.45 -5.80 -16.53
N ILE A 118 5.23 -6.88 -16.57
CA ILE A 118 5.63 -7.65 -15.38
C ILE A 118 7.15 -7.70 -15.32
N ARG A 119 7.73 -7.18 -14.24
CA ARG A 119 9.17 -7.20 -13.99
C ARG A 119 9.46 -7.80 -12.63
N LEU A 120 9.89 -9.06 -12.61
CA LEU A 120 10.26 -9.79 -11.40
C LEU A 120 11.77 -10.07 -11.42
N VAL A 121 12.41 -9.95 -10.25
CA VAL A 121 13.86 -10.19 -10.08
C VAL A 121 14.16 -11.26 -9.04
N ASP A 122 13.23 -11.53 -8.11
CA ASP A 122 13.37 -12.58 -7.10
C ASP A 122 13.17 -13.96 -7.78
N PRO A 123 14.18 -14.86 -7.78
CA PRO A 123 14.10 -16.15 -8.45
C PRO A 123 12.98 -17.06 -7.92
N GLU A 124 12.69 -17.00 -6.61
CA GLU A 124 11.62 -17.77 -6.00
C GLU A 124 10.27 -17.29 -6.52
N LEU A 125 10.08 -15.97 -6.55
CA LEU A 125 8.85 -15.35 -7.04
C LEU A 125 8.64 -15.61 -8.54
N ILE A 126 9.70 -15.55 -9.34
CA ILE A 126 9.66 -15.89 -10.78
C ILE A 126 9.18 -17.32 -10.97
N THR A 127 9.76 -18.26 -10.22
CA THR A 127 9.41 -19.69 -10.29
C THR A 127 7.94 -19.92 -9.93
N GLN A 128 7.45 -19.30 -8.86
CA GLN A 128 6.04 -19.41 -8.46
C GLN A 128 5.11 -18.73 -9.47
N PHE A 129 5.50 -17.58 -10.01
CA PHE A 129 4.72 -16.87 -11.01
C PHE A 129 4.55 -17.72 -12.28
N GLN A 130 5.64 -18.28 -12.81
CA GLN A 130 5.60 -19.15 -13.99
C GLN A 130 4.80 -20.42 -13.75
N LYS A 131 4.91 -21.02 -12.57
CA LYS A 131 4.10 -22.19 -12.20
C LYS A 131 2.60 -21.87 -12.20
N ARG A 132 2.23 -20.66 -11.75
CA ARG A 132 0.84 -20.24 -11.59
C ARG A 132 0.22 -19.65 -12.86
N TYR A 133 1.03 -19.00 -13.68
CA TYR A 133 0.67 -18.38 -14.96
C TYR A 133 1.69 -18.79 -16.04
N PRO A 134 1.62 -20.05 -16.54
CA PRO A 134 2.58 -20.55 -17.52
C PRO A 134 2.58 -19.79 -18.85
N ASP A 135 1.45 -19.18 -19.19
CA ASP A 135 1.23 -18.33 -20.36
C ASP A 135 1.57 -16.85 -20.11
N GLY A 136 1.96 -16.49 -18.88
CA GLY A 136 2.21 -15.12 -18.46
C GLY A 136 0.95 -14.27 -18.29
N ASN A 137 -0.25 -14.82 -18.48
CA ASN A 137 -1.50 -14.08 -18.38
C ASN A 137 -2.06 -14.10 -16.95
N CYS A 138 -1.72 -13.08 -16.17
CA CYS A 138 -2.23 -12.91 -14.81
C CYS A 138 -3.61 -12.22 -14.73
N MET A 139 -4.22 -11.87 -15.86
CA MET A 139 -5.50 -11.16 -15.91
C MET A 139 -6.70 -12.10 -16.07
N SER A 140 -6.47 -13.32 -16.58
CA SER A 140 -7.48 -14.38 -16.53
C SER A 140 -7.56 -14.98 -15.13
N PRO A 141 -8.77 -15.23 -14.61
CA PRO A 141 -8.91 -16.07 -13.42
C PRO A 141 -8.22 -17.41 -13.68
N ALA A 142 -7.63 -18.03 -12.64
CA ALA A 142 -7.21 -19.42 -12.78
C ALA A 142 -8.41 -20.21 -13.33
N SER A 143 -8.21 -20.97 -14.40
CA SER A 143 -9.14 -22.03 -14.75
C SER A 143 -9.36 -22.83 -13.48
N ALA A 144 -10.60 -22.86 -12.98
CA ALA A 144 -10.96 -23.61 -11.78
C ALA A 144 -10.58 -25.06 -12.03
N ASN A 145 -9.40 -25.47 -11.56
CA ASN A 145 -9.08 -26.88 -11.51
C ASN A 145 -10.06 -27.49 -10.53
N ALA A 146 -10.90 -28.36 -11.07
CA ALA A 146 -11.89 -29.17 -10.39
C ALA A 146 -11.21 -29.97 -9.27
N ALA A 147 -11.06 -29.36 -8.10
CA ALA A 147 -10.98 -30.09 -6.86
C ALA A 147 -12.42 -30.52 -6.54
N SER A 148 -12.83 -31.63 -7.15
CA SER A 148 -13.98 -32.42 -6.75
C SER A 148 -13.88 -32.71 -5.26
N ILE A 149 -14.60 -31.95 -4.44
CA ILE A 149 -14.87 -32.34 -3.06
C ILE A 149 -15.98 -33.38 -3.13
N ASN A 150 -15.54 -34.63 -3.37
CA ASN A 150 -16.35 -35.81 -3.12
C ASN A 150 -16.76 -35.86 -1.66
N GLY A 151 -18.07 -36.00 -1.40
CA GLY A 151 -18.63 -36.42 -0.12
C GLY A 151 -18.46 -35.38 0.99
N ILE A 152 -19.50 -35.00 1.73
CA ILE A 152 -20.17 -35.89 2.65
C ILE A 152 -21.62 -35.42 2.79
N GLN A 153 -22.54 -36.34 2.52
CA GLN A 153 -23.90 -36.31 3.06
C GLN A 153 -23.82 -36.45 4.59
N LYS A 154 -24.39 -35.50 5.32
CA LYS A 154 -25.50 -35.69 6.27
C LYS A 154 -25.85 -34.35 6.91
#